data_AF-A0AAU6ISB5-F1
#
_entry.id   AF-A0AAU6ISB5-F1
#
_cell.length_a   1.000
_cell.length_b   1.000
_cell.length_c   1.000
_cell.angle_alpha   90.00
_cell.angle_beta   90.00
_cell.angle_gamma   90.00
#
_symmetry.space_group_name_H-M   'P 1'
#
loop_
_entity.id
_entity.type
_entity.pdbx_description
1 polymer ?
#
loop_
_entity_poly.entity_id
_entity_poly.type
_entity_poly.pdbx_seq_one_letter_code
_entity_poly.pdbx_strand_id
1 'polypeptide(L)'
;MTRAPLDVLIRRVDPDVPLPSYEHPGDAGADLRTTEACELAPGERAVLPTGVSIALPEGYAAFVHPRSGLAARCGVALVNAPGTVDAGYRGEIKVIVVNLDPRDSVRFERFDRIAQLVVQQVEKVRFQEVAELPDSARAEGGFGSTGGHAAVGPGPGGHQGGNRYASVVSDREGQ
;
A
#
# COMPACT_ATOMS: atom_id res chain seq x y z
N MET A 1 -26.07 13.75 -5.31
CA MET A 1 -25.57 14.89 -4.52
C MET A 1 -24.06 14.79 -4.48
N THR A 2 -23.33 15.80 -4.97
CA THR A 2 -21.87 15.85 -4.85
C THR A 2 -21.52 16.08 -3.38
N ARG A 3 -20.77 15.16 -2.77
CA ARG A 3 -20.30 15.30 -1.39
C ARG A 3 -19.31 16.47 -1.35
N ALA A 4 -19.43 17.35 -0.36
CA ALA A 4 -18.44 18.40 -0.15
C ALA A 4 -17.04 17.80 0.04
N PRO A 5 -15.95 18.49 -0.38
CA PRO A 5 -14.59 18.05 -0.12
C PRO A 5 -14.34 17.88 1.39
N LEU A 6 -13.52 16.89 1.74
CA LEU A 6 -13.07 16.68 3.11
C LEU A 6 -11.90 17.63 3.39
N ASP A 7 -12.04 18.49 4.40
CA ASP A 7 -10.93 19.30 4.88
C ASP A 7 -10.00 18.47 5.77
N VAL A 8 -8.72 18.40 5.40
CA VAL A 8 -7.66 17.73 6.16
C VAL A 8 -6.61 18.78 6.53
N LEU A 9 -6.32 18.90 7.82
CA LEU A 9 -5.28 19.82 8.27
C LEU A 9 -3.91 19.27 7.87
N ILE A 10 -3.06 20.13 7.33
CA ILE A 10 -1.71 19.78 6.89
C ILE A 10 -0.70 20.78 7.45
N ARG A 11 0.41 20.25 7.95
CA ARG A 11 1.60 21.00 8.33
C ARG A 11 2.75 20.61 7.42
N ARG A 12 3.39 21.61 6.82
CA ARG A 12 4.67 21.43 6.14
C ARG A 12 5.79 21.48 7.18
N VAL A 13 6.43 20.33 7.39
CA VAL A 13 7.65 20.18 8.20
C VAL A 13 8.83 20.80 7.45
N ASP A 14 8.92 20.53 6.15
CA ASP A 14 9.76 21.28 5.22
C ASP A 14 8.90 22.39 4.57
N PRO A 15 9.13 23.68 4.87
CA PRO A 15 8.30 24.77 4.36
C PRO A 15 8.43 24.99 2.84
N ASP A 16 9.45 24.41 2.21
CA ASP A 16 9.71 24.55 0.77
C ASP A 16 8.99 23.48 -0.06
N VAL A 17 8.54 22.38 0.57
CA VAL A 17 7.81 21.34 -0.16
C VAL A 17 6.47 21.90 -0.65
N PRO A 18 6.09 21.69 -1.92
CA PRO A 18 4.75 21.97 -2.39
C PRO A 18 3.72 21.16 -1.61
N LEU A 19 2.53 21.72 -1.39
CA LEU A 19 1.42 20.94 -0.83
C LEU A 19 1.08 19.76 -1.78
N PRO A 20 0.70 18.58 -1.25
CA PRO A 20 0.20 17.49 -2.06
C PRO A 20 -0.99 17.95 -2.90
N SER A 21 -1.01 17.57 -4.17
CA SER A 21 -2.03 17.96 -5.14
C SER A 21 -2.53 16.77 -5.95
N TYR A 22 -3.79 16.84 -6.37
CA TYR A 22 -4.36 15.97 -7.40
C TYR A 22 -3.96 16.54 -8.77
N GLU A 23 -3.44 15.71 -9.66
CA GLU A 23 -2.91 16.18 -10.95
C GLU A 23 -4.03 16.41 -11.97
N HIS A 24 -5.06 15.58 -11.93
CA HIS A 24 -6.21 15.64 -12.83
C HIS A 24 -7.54 15.57 -12.07
N PRO A 25 -8.63 16.14 -12.65
CA PRO A 25 -9.96 15.99 -12.11
C PRO A 25 -10.35 14.50 -11.97
N GLY A 26 -10.71 14.09 -10.76
CA GLY A 26 -11.11 12.72 -10.46
C GLY A 26 -9.99 11.78 -10.04
N ASP A 27 -8.74 12.25 -9.97
CA ASP A 27 -7.64 11.47 -9.39
C ASP A 27 -7.96 11.09 -7.94
N ALA A 28 -7.68 9.83 -7.59
CA ALA A 28 -7.99 9.29 -6.27
C ALA A 28 -6.99 9.71 -5.18
N GLY A 29 -5.74 10.01 -5.57
CA GLY A 29 -4.66 10.29 -4.64
C GLY A 29 -3.94 11.60 -4.95
N ALA A 30 -3.50 12.29 -3.90
CA ALA A 30 -2.65 13.46 -4.01
C ALA A 30 -1.17 13.06 -4.02
N ASP A 31 -0.38 13.56 -4.97
CA ASP A 31 1.03 13.18 -5.11
C ASP A 31 1.85 13.65 -3.89
N LEU A 32 2.59 12.72 -3.27
CA LEU A 32 3.57 12.97 -2.22
C LEU A 32 4.97 13.09 -2.82
N ARG A 33 5.72 14.08 -2.34
CA ARG A 33 7.08 14.35 -2.77
C ARG A 33 8.07 13.95 -1.70
N THR A 34 9.31 13.64 -2.07
CA THR A 34 10.39 13.49 -1.09
C THR A 34 11.09 14.82 -0.83
N THR A 35 11.62 15.02 0.37
CA THR A 35 12.46 16.18 0.72
C THR A 35 13.96 15.87 0.69
N GLU A 36 14.34 14.62 0.41
CA GLU A 36 15.73 14.17 0.38
C GLU A 36 16.05 13.50 -0.95
N ALA A 37 17.27 13.71 -1.44
CA ALA A 37 17.78 12.95 -2.58
C ALA A 37 18.23 11.56 -2.13
N CYS A 38 18.00 10.55 -2.97
CA CYS A 38 18.33 9.17 -2.66
C CYS A 38 18.59 8.39 -3.95
N GLU A 39 19.57 7.49 -3.92
CA GLU A 39 19.78 6.49 -4.97
C GLU A 39 19.67 5.11 -4.35
N LEU A 40 18.93 4.21 -5.01
CA LEU A 40 18.74 2.83 -4.58
C LEU A 40 19.27 1.89 -5.65
N ALA A 41 20.27 1.09 -5.29
CA ALA A 41 20.72 -0.02 -6.12
C ALA A 41 19.63 -1.13 -6.18
N PRO A 42 19.73 -2.08 -7.13
CA PRO A 42 18.85 -3.24 -7.19
C PRO A 42 18.67 -3.95 -5.83
N GLY A 43 17.42 -4.11 -5.40
CA GLY A 43 17.05 -4.76 -4.13
C GLY A 43 17.16 -3.89 -2.88
N GLU A 44 17.67 -2.66 -2.97
CA GLU A 44 17.76 -1.74 -1.84
C GLU A 44 16.42 -1.07 -1.50
N ARG A 45 16.32 -0.61 -0.26
CA ARG A 45 15.17 0.15 0.25
C ARG A 45 15.62 1.33 1.10
N ALA A 46 14.83 2.39 1.09
CA ALA A 46 15.03 3.55 1.96
C ALA A 46 13.70 4.07 2.51
N VAL A 47 13.79 4.80 3.62
CA VAL A 47 12.67 5.54 4.20
C VAL A 47 12.84 7.01 3.80
N LEU A 48 12.04 7.48 2.86
CA LEU A 48 12.12 8.84 2.35
C LEU A 48 11.12 9.76 3.08
N PRO A 49 11.58 10.87 3.69
CA PRO A 49 10.69 11.87 4.27
C PRO A 49 9.93 12.62 3.18
N THR A 50 8.71 13.08 3.51
CA THR A 50 7.85 13.82 2.57
C THR A 50 7.74 15.30 2.86
N GLY A 51 8.24 15.76 4.01
CA GLY A 51 8.10 17.14 4.45
C GLY A 51 6.69 17.51 4.92
N VAL A 52 5.75 16.58 5.02
CA VAL A 52 4.36 16.87 5.42
C VAL A 52 3.86 15.98 6.55
N SER A 53 3.12 16.58 7.46
CA SER A 53 2.31 15.92 8.49
C SER A 53 0.85 16.30 8.28
N ILE A 54 -0.08 15.38 8.55
CA ILE A 54 -1.52 15.64 8.43
C ILE A 54 -2.24 15.34 9.74
N ALA A 55 -3.43 15.89 9.89
CA ALA A 55 -4.40 15.47 10.89
C ALA A 55 -5.70 15.07 10.20
N LEU A 56 -5.97 13.77 10.18
CA LEU A 56 -7.22 13.24 9.64
C LEU A 56 -8.31 13.29 10.73
N PRO A 57 -9.59 13.49 10.34
CA PRO A 57 -10.71 13.32 11.25
C PRO A 57 -10.87 11.84 11.64
N GLU A 58 -11.51 11.61 12.79
CA GLU A 58 -11.87 10.25 13.22
C GLU A 58 -12.81 9.58 12.20
N GLY A 59 -12.65 8.26 12.02
CA GLY A 59 -13.37 7.50 10.98
C GLY A 59 -12.73 7.55 9.59
N TYR A 60 -11.53 8.13 9.47
CA TYR A 60 -10.75 8.16 8.24
C TYR A 60 -9.35 7.58 8.46
N ALA A 61 -8.78 7.05 7.38
CA ALA A 61 -7.37 6.72 7.27
C ALA A 61 -6.85 7.25 5.93
N ALA A 62 -5.54 7.47 5.83
CA ALA A 62 -4.90 7.72 4.55
C ALA A 62 -4.00 6.55 4.17
N PHE A 63 -3.97 6.24 2.87
CA PHE A 63 -3.24 5.13 2.31
C PHE A 63 -2.20 5.66 1.32
N VAL A 64 -0.94 5.33 1.56
CA VAL A 64 0.19 5.69 0.70
C VAL A 64 0.36 4.59 -0.34
N HIS A 65 0.09 4.94 -1.59
CA HIS A 65 0.12 4.03 -2.73
C HIS A 65 1.35 4.30 -3.61
N PRO A 66 1.90 3.27 -4.26
CA PRO A 66 2.93 3.47 -5.28
C PRO A 66 2.36 4.23 -6.48
N ARG A 67 3.21 4.97 -7.19
CA ARG A 67 2.86 5.62 -8.46
C ARG A 67 3.11 4.63 -9.59
N SER A 68 2.09 4.37 -10.42
CA SER A 68 2.16 3.37 -11.50
C SER A 68 3.32 3.62 -12.47
N GLY A 69 3.62 4.88 -12.75
CA GLY A 69 4.74 5.26 -13.62
C GLY A 69 6.11 4.83 -13.09
N LEU A 70 6.36 4.97 -11.79
CA LEU A 70 7.62 4.54 -11.16
C LEU A 70 7.68 3.01 -11.03
N ALA A 71 6.55 2.38 -10.70
CA ALA A 71 6.46 0.92 -10.62
C ALA A 71 6.74 0.25 -11.97
N ALA A 72 6.10 0.72 -13.04
CA ALA A 72 6.20 0.09 -14.37
C ALA A 72 7.52 0.40 -15.09
N ARG A 73 8.13 1.57 -14.86
CA ARG A 73 9.33 2.00 -15.61
C ARG A 73 10.64 1.86 -14.85
N CYS A 74 10.59 1.82 -13.52
CA CYS A 74 11.79 1.84 -12.67
C CYS A 74 11.78 0.75 -11.60
N GLY A 75 10.80 -0.17 -11.61
CA GLY A 75 10.70 -1.23 -10.61
C GLY A 75 10.44 -0.74 -9.18
N VAL A 76 9.99 0.51 -8.99
CA VAL A 76 9.79 1.06 -7.65
C VAL A 76 8.49 0.54 -7.03
N ALA A 77 8.59 -0.05 -5.85
CA ALA A 77 7.45 -0.38 -5.02
C ALA A 77 7.56 0.28 -3.64
N LEU A 78 6.51 0.14 -2.84
CA LEU A 78 6.56 0.46 -1.42
C LEU A 78 6.52 -0.83 -0.62
N VAL A 79 7.45 -0.98 0.33
CA VAL A 79 7.59 -2.21 1.12
C VAL A 79 6.31 -2.53 1.90
N ASN A 80 5.62 -1.49 2.38
CA ASN A 80 4.40 -1.59 3.17
C ASN A 80 3.14 -1.20 2.39
N ALA A 81 3.14 -1.25 1.05
CA ALA A 81 1.98 -0.82 0.26
C ALA A 81 0.72 -1.69 0.53
N PRO A 82 -0.46 -1.07 0.67
CA PRO A 82 -0.66 0.37 0.90
C PRO A 82 -0.22 0.77 2.33
N GLY A 83 0.59 1.82 2.44
CA GLY A 83 1.04 2.29 3.76
C GLY A 83 -0.09 3.02 4.50
N THR A 84 -0.44 2.57 5.70
CA THR A 84 -1.55 3.16 6.48
C THR A 84 -1.07 4.32 7.35
N VAL A 85 -1.74 5.47 7.23
CA VAL A 85 -1.58 6.65 8.10
C VAL A 85 -2.86 6.79 8.93
N ASP A 86 -2.73 6.56 10.24
CA ASP A 86 -3.85 6.59 11.19
C ASP A 86 -4.33 8.02 11.49
N ALA A 87 -5.61 8.16 11.85
CA ALA A 87 -6.17 9.47 12.22
C ALA A 87 -5.50 10.13 13.43
N GLY A 88 -4.93 9.33 14.34
CA GLY A 88 -4.18 9.82 15.49
C GLY A 88 -2.75 10.27 15.16
N TYR A 89 -2.22 9.94 13.98
CA TYR A 89 -0.83 10.23 13.64
C TYR A 89 -0.62 11.72 13.39
N ARG A 90 0.46 12.29 13.94
CA ARG A 90 0.85 13.71 13.76
C ARG A 90 2.31 13.87 13.35
N GLY A 91 3.02 12.76 13.19
CA GLY A 91 4.39 12.77 12.69
C GLY A 91 4.45 13.09 11.20
N GLU A 92 5.65 13.19 10.69
CA GLU A 92 5.88 13.34 9.26
C GLU A 92 5.54 12.04 8.52
N ILE A 93 4.79 12.13 7.42
CA ILE A 93 4.56 10.98 6.55
C ILE A 93 5.90 10.61 5.90
N LYS A 94 6.29 9.35 6.00
CA LYS A 94 7.49 8.81 5.34
C LYS A 94 7.10 7.65 4.45
N VAL A 95 7.84 7.48 3.37
CA VAL A 95 7.56 6.49 2.33
C VAL A 95 8.70 5.47 2.30
N ILE A 96 8.37 4.19 2.46
CA ILE A 96 9.34 3.10 2.46
C ILE A 96 9.47 2.56 1.04
N VAL A 97 10.31 3.19 0.24
CA VAL A 97 10.55 2.81 -1.16
C VAL A 97 11.51 1.62 -1.25
N VAL A 98 11.28 0.75 -2.23
CA VAL A 98 12.19 -0.35 -2.60
C VAL A 98 12.39 -0.37 -4.11
N ASN A 99 13.62 -0.62 -4.54
CA ASN A 99 13.94 -0.89 -5.93
C ASN A 99 13.84 -2.40 -6.21
N LEU A 100 12.84 -2.81 -6.98
CA LEU A 100 12.65 -4.19 -7.43
C LEU A 100 13.23 -4.44 -8.82
N ASP A 101 13.79 -3.44 -9.49
CA ASP A 101 14.54 -3.68 -10.72
C ASP A 101 15.79 -4.50 -10.39
N PRO A 102 16.04 -5.61 -11.10
CA PRO A 102 17.16 -6.50 -10.79
C PRO A 102 18.51 -6.00 -11.34
N ARG A 103 18.53 -4.88 -12.09
CA ARG A 103 19.71 -4.43 -12.84
C ARG A 103 20.03 -2.96 -12.62
N ASP A 104 19.03 -2.10 -12.70
CA ASP A 104 19.22 -0.65 -12.77
C ASP A 104 18.95 0.02 -11.41
N SER A 105 19.79 0.98 -11.05
CA SER A 105 19.52 1.86 -9.90
C SER A 105 18.39 2.83 -10.21
N VAL A 106 17.64 3.23 -9.18
CA VAL A 106 16.68 4.33 -9.26
C VAL A 106 17.15 5.50 -8.40
N ARG A 107 17.06 6.71 -8.95
CA ARG A 107 17.45 7.94 -8.26
C ARG A 107 16.24 8.85 -8.08
N PHE A 108 16.14 9.42 -6.90
CA PHE A 108 15.17 10.41 -6.49
C PHE A 108 15.91 11.70 -6.17
N GLU A 109 15.42 12.82 -6.69
CA GLU A 109 15.84 14.15 -6.31
C GLU A 109 14.88 14.76 -5.29
N ARG A 110 15.35 15.78 -4.58
CA ARG A 110 14.48 16.58 -3.71
C ARG A 110 13.30 17.11 -4.53
N PHE A 111 12.11 16.89 -3.99
CA PHE A 111 10.79 17.20 -4.55
C PHE A 111 10.29 16.31 -5.68
N ASP A 112 10.96 15.21 -5.98
CA ASP A 112 10.39 14.17 -6.84
C ASP A 112 9.14 13.56 -6.21
N ARG A 113 8.16 13.26 -7.05
CA ARG A 113 6.89 12.64 -6.66
C ARG A 113 7.08 11.13 -6.56
N ILE A 114 7.07 10.60 -5.34
CA ILE A 114 7.47 9.22 -5.04
C ILE A 114 6.30 8.30 -4.68
N ALA A 115 5.19 8.85 -4.20
CA ALA A 115 3.99 8.10 -3.81
C ALA A 115 2.76 8.97 -4.02
N GLN A 116 1.57 8.41 -3.80
CA GLN A 116 0.32 9.17 -3.77
C GLN A 116 -0.49 8.81 -2.51
N LEU A 117 -1.15 9.80 -1.93
CA LEU A 117 -1.93 9.68 -0.70
C LEU A 117 -3.43 9.62 -1.04
N VAL A 118 -4.08 8.51 -0.70
CA VAL A 118 -5.53 8.32 -0.87
C VAL A 118 -6.19 8.37 0.51
N VAL A 119 -7.12 9.32 0.74
CA VAL A 119 -7.86 9.43 2.01
C VAL A 119 -9.20 8.74 1.88
N GLN A 120 -9.53 7.84 2.81
CA GLN A 120 -10.78 7.07 2.77
C GLN A 120 -11.43 6.99 4.15
N GLN A 121 -12.75 6.81 4.16
CA GLN A 121 -13.49 6.42 5.36
C GLN A 121 -13.15 4.98 5.72
N VAL A 122 -13.00 4.71 7.01
CA VAL A 122 -12.73 3.38 7.56
C VAL A 122 -13.66 3.11 8.75
N GLU A 123 -14.13 1.87 8.85
CA GLU A 123 -15.03 1.45 9.92
C GLU A 123 -14.25 0.95 11.13
N LYS A 124 -14.68 1.37 12.33
CA LYS A 124 -14.20 0.78 13.58
C LYS A 124 -15.01 -0.48 13.87
N VAL A 125 -14.43 -1.64 13.58
CA VAL A 125 -15.10 -2.92 13.79
C VAL A 125 -15.06 -3.36 15.25
N ARG A 126 -16.09 -4.12 15.65
CA ARG A 126 -16.10 -4.90 16.90
C ARG A 126 -16.12 -6.36 16.51
N PHE A 127 -15.10 -7.10 16.94
CA PHE A 127 -15.05 -8.54 16.71
C PHE A 127 -16.01 -9.26 17.66
N GLN A 128 -16.81 -10.17 17.11
CA GLN A 128 -17.70 -11.07 17.86
C GLN A 128 -17.29 -12.51 17.56
N GLU A 129 -16.73 -13.19 18.55
CA GLU A 129 -16.31 -14.58 18.44
C GLU A 129 -17.53 -15.52 18.36
N VAL A 130 -17.48 -16.49 17.46
CA VAL A 130 -18.51 -17.51 17.24
C VAL A 130 -17.84 -18.86 16.99
N ALA A 131 -18.55 -19.96 17.28
CA ALA A 131 -18.04 -21.31 17.03
C ALA A 131 -17.89 -21.61 15.54
N GLU A 132 -18.82 -21.13 14.71
CA GLU A 132 -18.85 -21.35 13.26
C GLU A 132 -19.34 -20.09 12.53
N LEU A 133 -18.75 -19.81 11.37
CA LEU A 133 -19.18 -18.72 10.48
C LEU A 133 -20.33 -19.19 9.57
N PRO A 134 -21.22 -18.29 9.12
CA PRO A 134 -22.24 -18.63 8.12
C PRO A 134 -21.63 -19.04 6.78
N ASP A 135 -22.34 -19.88 6.03
CA ASP A 135 -21.97 -20.26 4.66
C ASP A 135 -21.88 -19.04 3.73
N SER A 136 -20.99 -19.11 2.73
CA SER A 136 -20.91 -18.14 1.65
C SER A 136 -20.58 -18.81 0.32
N ALA A 137 -20.94 -18.17 -0.80
CA ALA A 137 -20.63 -18.69 -2.14
C ALA A 137 -19.12 -18.89 -2.39
N ARG A 138 -18.26 -18.16 -1.66
CA ARG A 138 -16.81 -18.31 -1.74
C ARG A 138 -16.28 -19.38 -0.78
N ALA A 139 -16.92 -19.58 0.37
CA ALA A 139 -16.50 -20.49 1.44
C ALA A 139 -14.98 -20.40 1.69
N GLU A 140 -14.27 -21.53 1.64
CA GLU A 140 -12.80 -21.62 1.81
C GLU A 140 -12.00 -21.30 0.53
N GLY A 141 -12.65 -20.91 -0.57
CA GLY A 141 -12.01 -20.62 -1.84
C GLY A 141 -11.15 -19.33 -1.83
N GLY A 142 -9.83 -19.46 -1.92
CA GLY A 142 -8.87 -18.36 -2.02
C GLY A 142 -7.70 -18.67 -2.96
N PHE A 143 -6.73 -17.75 -3.07
CA PHE A 143 -5.43 -18.01 -3.73
C PHE A 143 -5.51 -18.51 -5.18
N GLY A 144 -6.40 -17.93 -5.99
CA GLY A 144 -6.60 -18.37 -7.38
C GLY A 144 -7.60 -19.51 -7.54
N SER A 145 -8.48 -19.74 -6.55
CA SER A 145 -9.57 -20.73 -6.61
C SER A 145 -10.50 -20.58 -7.83
N THR A 146 -10.54 -19.41 -8.45
CA THR A 146 -11.30 -19.14 -9.69
C THR A 146 -10.51 -19.45 -10.98
N GLY A 147 -9.24 -19.87 -10.87
CA GLY A 147 -8.34 -20.07 -12.00
C GLY A 147 -8.07 -18.76 -12.76
N GLY A 148 -7.81 -18.88 -14.07
CA GLY A 148 -7.64 -17.74 -14.98
C GLY A 148 -6.20 -17.46 -15.42
N HIS A 149 -5.23 -18.28 -14.97
CA HIS A 149 -3.85 -18.21 -15.43
C HIS A 149 -3.28 -19.64 -15.55
N ALA A 150 -2.45 -19.92 -16.55
CA ALA A 150 -1.93 -21.28 -16.79
C ALA A 150 -1.14 -21.86 -15.60
N ALA A 151 -0.51 -20.98 -14.80
CA ALA A 151 0.19 -21.35 -13.57
C ALA A 151 -0.73 -21.58 -12.36
N VAL A 152 -2.02 -21.24 -12.47
CA VAL A 152 -3.06 -21.40 -11.45
C VAL A 152 -4.11 -22.33 -12.06
N GLY A 153 -3.82 -23.63 -12.05
CA GLY A 153 -4.70 -24.66 -12.60
C GLY A 153 -6.09 -24.63 -11.95
N PRO A 154 -7.12 -25.20 -12.61
CA PRO A 154 -8.45 -25.30 -12.01
C PRO A 154 -8.33 -26.07 -10.69
N GLY A 155 -8.72 -25.46 -9.57
CA GLY A 155 -8.68 -26.10 -8.26
C GLY A 155 -9.42 -27.44 -8.29
N PRO A 156 -8.98 -28.46 -7.55
CA PRO A 156 -9.61 -29.77 -7.60
C PRO A 156 -11.04 -29.63 -7.09
N GLY A 157 -12.01 -29.87 -7.98
CA GLY A 157 -13.38 -30.08 -7.56
C GLY A 157 -13.45 -31.32 -6.70
N GLY A 158 -13.97 -31.18 -5.48
CA GLY A 158 -14.29 -32.31 -4.61
C GLY A 158 -13.99 -32.03 -3.15
N HIS A 159 -15.04 -32.08 -2.32
CA HIS A 159 -14.94 -32.22 -0.88
C HIS A 159 -13.91 -33.30 -0.49
N GLN A 160 -12.88 -32.90 0.24
CA GLN A 160 -12.30 -33.69 1.34
C GLN A 160 -11.39 -32.79 2.18
N GLY A 161 -11.70 -32.71 3.47
CA GLY A 161 -11.00 -31.90 4.46
C GLY A 161 -9.51 -32.24 4.54
N GLY A 162 -8.69 -31.21 4.62
CA GLY A 162 -7.24 -31.34 4.77
C GLY A 162 -6.54 -30.07 4.34
N ASN A 163 -6.28 -29.19 5.31
CA ASN A 163 -5.54 -27.94 5.11
C ASN A 163 -4.09 -28.26 4.69
N ARG A 164 -3.78 -28.23 3.38
CA ARG A 164 -2.43 -28.48 2.81
C ARG A 164 -1.42 -27.35 3.08
N TYR A 165 -1.67 -26.50 4.08
CA TYR A 165 -0.79 -25.38 4.42
C TYR A 165 0.50 -25.78 5.16
N ALA A 166 0.60 -27.00 5.70
CA ALA A 166 1.76 -27.41 6.48
C ALA A 166 3.06 -27.59 5.65
N SER A 167 2.99 -27.72 4.32
CA SER A 167 4.14 -28.18 3.52
C SER A 167 4.94 -27.09 2.82
N VAL A 168 4.61 -25.79 2.96
CA VAL A 168 5.36 -24.70 2.27
C VAL A 168 6.37 -24.00 3.20
N VAL A 169 6.32 -24.29 4.50
CA VAL A 169 7.20 -23.67 5.52
C VAL A 169 8.26 -24.64 6.04
N SER A 170 8.15 -25.95 5.78
CA SER A 170 9.07 -26.97 6.31
C SER A 170 10.36 -27.20 5.50
N ASP A 171 10.48 -26.66 4.29
CA ASP A 171 11.65 -26.96 3.42
C ASP A 171 12.84 -26.00 3.63
N ARG A 172 12.93 -25.32 4.79
CA ARG A 172 14.07 -24.46 5.15
C ARG A 172 14.65 -24.71 6.54
N GLU A 173 14.43 -25.90 7.11
CA GLU A 173 15.25 -26.42 8.20
C GLU A 173 15.85 -27.76 7.74
N GLY A 174 16.92 -27.70 6.96
CA GLY A 174 17.60 -28.91 6.50
C GLY A 174 18.49 -28.75 5.27
N GLN A 175 19.39 -27.76 5.25
CA GLN A 175 20.66 -27.80 4.51
C GLN A 175 21.59 -26.68 4.97
#